data_AF-A0A8T7H4G2-F1
#
_entry.id   AF-A0A8T7H4G2-F1
#
_cell.length_a   1.000
_cell.length_b   1.000
_cell.length_c   1.000
_cell.angle_alpha   90.00
_cell.angle_beta   90.00
_cell.angle_gamma   90.00
#
_symmetry.space_group_name_H-M   'P 1'
#
loop_
_entity.id
_entity.type
_entity.pdbx_description
1 polymer ?
#
loop_
_entity_poly.entity_id
_entity_poly.type
_entity_poly.pdbx_seq_one_letter_code
_entity_poly.pdbx_strand_id
1 'polypeptide(L)'
;MVEARFKVSPAVVEKYLAGVDYPASRQDLIDKAKKNKADRDVMDILDNLPDQTYHSPIDVSKAMAREETGPTRAPTEERAAEMGKKASVSVAQVQKYLRGMDYPAGKKEVVNQAEKNNAPGDVLDILRRIKDREFHSAADVSKALGEVM
;
A
#
# COMPACT_ATOMS: atom_id res chain seq x y z
N MET A 1 33.50 9.65 13.32
CA MET A 1 33.78 8.29 12.81
C MET A 1 32.44 7.62 12.61
N VAL A 2 32.02 7.38 11.36
CA VAL A 2 30.78 6.66 11.06
C VAL A 2 31.18 5.21 10.84
N GLU A 3 30.99 4.37 11.85
CA GLU A 3 31.20 2.93 11.71
C GLU A 3 30.08 2.37 10.84
N ALA A 4 30.36 2.19 9.56
CA ALA A 4 29.57 1.34 8.68
C ALA A 4 29.62 -0.10 9.22
N ARG A 5 28.68 -0.46 10.10
CA ARG A 5 28.49 -1.82 10.62
C ARG A 5 27.74 -2.68 9.61
N PHE A 6 28.34 -2.83 8.43
CA PHE A 6 27.87 -3.71 7.38
C PHE A 6 28.24 -5.15 7.73
N LYS A 7 27.51 -5.83 8.62
CA LYS A 7 27.82 -7.25 8.95
C LYS A 7 26.64 -8.18 9.17
N VAL A 8 25.40 -7.72 9.15
CA VAL A 8 24.24 -8.62 9.28
C VAL A 8 23.48 -8.60 7.98
N SER A 9 23.48 -9.73 7.28
CA SER A 9 22.69 -9.90 6.06
C SER A 9 21.20 -10.05 6.42
N PRO A 10 20.28 -9.62 5.55
CA PRO A 10 18.83 -9.77 5.78
C PRO A 10 18.45 -11.22 6.09
N ALA A 11 19.08 -12.19 5.42
CA ALA A 11 18.91 -13.62 5.67
C ALA A 11 19.22 -14.04 7.13
N VAL A 12 20.15 -13.37 7.80
CA VAL A 12 20.49 -13.64 9.20
C VAL A 12 19.37 -13.12 10.10
N VAL A 13 18.84 -11.93 9.85
CA VAL A 13 17.72 -11.36 10.61
C VAL A 13 16.46 -12.21 10.40
N GLU A 14 16.16 -12.59 9.16
CA GLU A 14 15.01 -13.46 8.82
C GLU A 14 15.04 -14.78 9.60
N LYS A 15 16.22 -15.36 9.80
CA LYS A 15 16.40 -16.57 10.62
C LYS A 15 15.98 -16.34 12.08
N TYR A 16 16.29 -15.18 12.66
CA TYR A 16 15.90 -14.85 14.03
C TYR A 16 14.44 -14.38 14.15
N LEU A 17 13.80 -14.02 13.04
CA LEU A 17 12.38 -13.70 12.94
C LEU A 17 11.54 -14.88 12.44
N ALA A 18 12.12 -16.07 12.32
CA ALA A 18 11.40 -17.27 11.94
C ALA A 18 10.33 -17.61 13.01
N GLY A 19 9.09 -17.81 12.56
CA GLY A 19 7.95 -18.09 13.43
C GLY A 19 7.40 -16.87 14.17
N VAL A 20 7.67 -15.66 13.69
CA VAL A 20 6.83 -14.48 13.97
C VAL A 20 5.44 -14.74 13.37
N ASP A 21 4.40 -14.40 14.13
CA ASP A 21 3.02 -14.42 13.64
C ASP A 21 2.74 -13.04 13.04
N TYR A 22 2.63 -12.99 11.72
CA TYR A 22 2.37 -11.73 11.02
C TYR A 22 0.86 -11.48 10.94
N PRO A 23 0.38 -10.24 11.09
CA PRO A 23 1.15 -9.00 11.14
C PRO A 23 1.85 -8.72 12.49
N ALA A 24 3.11 -8.26 12.44
CA ALA A 24 3.95 -7.96 13.59
C ALA A 24 4.55 -6.56 13.49
N SER A 25 4.52 -5.78 14.56
CA SER A 25 5.15 -4.45 14.60
C SER A 25 6.65 -4.55 14.84
N ARG A 26 7.40 -3.46 14.57
CA ARG A 26 8.83 -3.36 14.90
C ARG A 26 9.17 -3.87 16.31
N GLN A 27 8.38 -3.47 17.30
CA GLN A 27 8.57 -3.90 18.69
C GLN A 27 8.42 -5.43 18.86
N ASP A 28 7.44 -6.04 18.18
CA ASP A 28 7.24 -7.49 18.21
C ASP A 28 8.40 -8.24 17.55
N LEU A 29 8.95 -7.71 16.45
CA LEU A 29 10.15 -8.24 15.82
C LEU A 29 11.36 -8.20 16.77
N ILE A 30 11.56 -7.09 17.49
CA ILE A 30 12.63 -6.94 18.48
C ILE A 30 12.43 -7.94 19.62
N ASP A 31 11.23 -8.05 20.17
CA ASP A 31 10.91 -9.00 21.25
C ASP A 31 11.10 -10.45 20.81
N LYS A 32 10.70 -10.79 19.58
CA LYS A 32 10.92 -12.11 19.00
C LYS A 32 12.40 -12.39 18.78
N ALA A 33 13.13 -11.46 18.17
CA ALA A 33 14.57 -11.58 17.95
C ALA A 33 15.31 -11.75 19.28
N LYS A 34 14.95 -10.96 20.31
CA LYS A 34 15.45 -11.10 21.68
C LYS A 34 15.18 -12.48 22.27
N LYS A 35 13.96 -13.00 22.09
CA LYS A 35 13.56 -14.34 22.54
C LYS A 35 14.36 -15.44 21.82
N ASN A 36 14.67 -15.22 20.54
CA ASN A 36 15.53 -16.09 19.73
C ASN A 36 17.04 -15.84 19.95
N LYS A 37 17.42 -15.05 20.97
CA LYS A 37 18.81 -14.69 21.30
C LYS A 37 19.57 -14.11 20.11
N ALA A 38 18.90 -13.23 19.35
CA ALA A 38 19.52 -12.53 18.24
C ALA A 38 20.73 -11.71 18.70
N ASP A 39 21.72 -11.63 17.82
CA ASP A 39 22.94 -10.85 18.05
C ASP A 39 22.63 -9.36 18.26
N ARG A 40 23.53 -8.67 18.96
CA ARG A 40 23.40 -7.23 19.22
C ARG A 40 23.27 -6.43 17.92
N ASP A 41 23.98 -6.85 16.87
CA ASP A 41 23.91 -6.19 15.56
C ASP A 41 22.54 -6.39 14.88
N VAL A 42 21.89 -7.55 15.06
CA VAL A 42 20.52 -7.79 14.56
C VAL A 42 19.53 -6.90 15.29
N MET A 43 19.67 -6.78 16.61
CA MET A 43 18.80 -5.95 17.45
C MET A 43 18.94 -4.46 17.09
N ASP A 44 20.16 -3.99 16.81
CA ASP A 44 20.45 -2.62 16.38
C ASP A 44 19.74 -2.27 15.07
N ILE A 45 19.73 -3.21 14.11
CA ILE A 45 19.04 -3.03 12.83
C ILE A 45 17.53 -3.02 13.02
N LEU A 46 16.98 -3.93 13.84
CA LEU A 46 15.55 -3.97 14.12
C LEU A 46 15.06 -2.73 14.88
N ASP A 47 15.89 -2.15 15.74
CA ASP A 47 15.60 -0.90 16.45
C ASP A 47 15.53 0.29 15.47
N ASN A 48 16.43 0.30 14.48
CA ASN A 48 16.50 1.36 13.47
C ASN A 48 15.46 1.21 12.33
N LEU A 49 14.75 0.08 12.27
CA LEU A 49 13.67 -0.08 11.29
C LEU A 49 12.57 0.98 11.49
N PRO A 50 11.85 1.35 10.42
CA PRO A 50 10.68 2.21 10.54
C PRO A 50 9.60 1.55 11.39
N ASP A 51 8.94 2.37 12.21
CA ASP A 51 7.81 1.97 13.05
C ASP A 51 6.55 1.79 12.18
N GLN A 52 6.43 0.61 11.60
CA GLN A 52 5.31 0.18 10.78
C GLN A 52 4.94 -1.27 11.11
N THR A 53 3.84 -1.75 10.53
CA THR A 53 3.45 -3.14 10.64
C THR A 53 4.19 -3.92 9.56
N TYR A 54 4.69 -5.09 9.92
CA TYR A 54 5.29 -5.99 8.96
C TYR A 54 4.29 -7.11 8.75
N HIS A 55 4.03 -7.47 7.49
CA HIS A 55 3.09 -8.54 7.13
C HIS A 55 3.81 -9.82 6.69
N SER A 56 5.13 -9.74 6.49
CA SER A 56 5.94 -10.85 6.00
C SER A 56 7.42 -10.62 6.33
N PRO A 57 8.26 -11.67 6.44
CA PRO A 57 9.72 -11.51 6.50
C PRO A 57 10.28 -10.72 5.30
N ILE A 58 9.62 -10.79 4.14
CA ILE A 58 10.01 -10.05 2.94
C ILE A 58 9.87 -8.53 3.15
N ASP A 59 8.84 -8.07 3.87
CA ASP A 59 8.66 -6.64 4.18
C ASP A 59 9.76 -6.14 5.12
N VAL A 60 10.17 -6.97 6.09
CA VAL A 60 11.28 -6.66 6.99
C VAL A 60 12.60 -6.54 6.21
N SER A 61 12.89 -7.52 5.34
CA SER A 61 14.06 -7.52 4.47
C SER A 61 14.10 -6.29 3.55
N LYS A 62 12.94 -5.90 3.01
CA LYS A 62 12.80 -4.71 2.17
C LYS A 62 12.98 -3.42 2.95
N ALA A 63 12.47 -3.34 4.18
CA ALA A 63 12.65 -2.19 5.05
C ALA A 63 14.12 -2.03 5.47
N MET A 64 14.83 -3.13 5.78
CA MET A 64 16.27 -3.10 6.05
C MET A 64 17.08 -2.65 4.83
N ALA A 65 16.70 -3.08 3.61
CA ALA A 65 17.37 -2.65 2.38
C ALA A 65 17.14 -1.16 2.03
N ARG A 66 16.15 -0.52 2.65
CA ARG A 66 15.78 0.90 2.42
C ARG A 66 16.45 1.88 3.39
N GLU A 67 17.04 1.38 4.47
CA GLU A 67 17.72 2.15 5.52
C GLU A 67 19.12 2.69 5.12
N GLU A 68 19.56 2.52 3.86
CA GLU A 68 20.78 3.16 3.35
C GLU A 68 20.50 4.53 2.68
N THR A 69 19.25 4.99 2.60
CA THR A 69 18.89 6.30 2.05
C THR A 69 17.80 6.99 2.88
N GLY A 70 18.12 8.14 3.48
CA GLY A 70 17.29 8.89 4.44
C GLY A 70 15.90 9.38 3.97
N PRO A 71 15.25 10.23 4.78
CA PRO A 71 13.92 9.97 5.32
C PRO A 71 12.82 10.33 4.33
N THR A 72 11.97 9.35 3.99
CA THR A 72 10.73 9.63 3.27
C THR A 72 9.56 9.03 4.04
N ARG A 73 8.88 9.93 4.76
CA ARG A 73 7.48 9.92 5.23
C ARG A 73 6.74 8.60 4.99
N ALA A 74 6.38 7.95 6.09
CA ALA A 74 5.42 6.85 6.14
C ALA A 74 4.15 7.15 5.33
N PRO A 75 3.70 6.22 4.48
CA PRO A 75 2.29 5.96 4.31
C PRO A 75 1.92 4.80 5.24
N THR A 76 1.07 5.10 6.20
CA THR A 76 0.34 4.12 7.00
C THR A 76 -0.22 3.03 6.08
N GLU A 77 0.09 1.78 6.40
CA GLU A 77 -0.45 0.60 5.75
C GLU A 77 -1.96 0.54 5.93
N GLU A 78 -2.68 0.87 4.86
CA GLU A 78 -3.98 0.28 4.60
C GLU A 78 -4.16 0.17 3.08
N ARG A 79 -3.55 -0.87 2.49
CA ARG A 79 -4.00 -1.60 1.29
C ARG A 79 -2.89 -2.52 0.81
N ALA A 80 -2.79 -3.67 1.47
CA ALA A 80 -2.32 -4.88 0.82
C ALA A 80 -3.39 -5.30 -0.21
N ALA A 81 -3.35 -4.73 -1.42
CA ALA A 81 -3.88 -5.34 -2.64
C ALA A 81 -3.56 -4.46 -3.86
N GLU A 82 -2.66 -4.98 -4.69
CA GLU A 82 -2.59 -4.77 -6.14
C GLU A 82 -2.13 -3.38 -6.64
N MET A 83 -0.82 -3.24 -6.84
CA MET A 83 -0.32 -2.34 -7.89
C MET A 83 0.73 -3.04 -8.75
N GLY A 84 0.24 -3.63 -9.82
CA GLY A 84 1.02 -4.13 -10.94
C GLY A 84 0.37 -3.73 -12.27
N LYS A 85 0.22 -2.42 -12.52
CA LYS A 85 0.34 -1.75 -13.85
C LYS A 85 -0.17 -0.32 -13.80
N LYS A 86 0.79 0.60 -13.75
CA LYS A 86 0.66 1.98 -14.17
C LYS A 86 0.53 1.98 -15.71
N ALA A 87 -0.69 1.90 -16.24
CA ALA A 87 -0.96 2.12 -17.66
C ALA A 87 -2.46 2.36 -17.87
N SER A 88 -2.80 3.58 -18.30
CA SER A 88 -4.06 3.95 -18.96
C SER A 88 -5.33 3.47 -18.26
N VAL A 89 -5.88 4.31 -17.37
CA VAL A 89 -7.22 4.09 -16.82
C VAL A 89 -8.22 4.04 -17.97
N SER A 90 -8.62 2.83 -18.36
CA SER A 90 -9.63 2.61 -19.39
C SER A 90 -11.02 2.79 -18.81
N VAL A 91 -11.99 3.21 -19.62
CA VAL A 91 -13.40 3.33 -19.21
C VAL A 91 -13.94 2.01 -18.63
N ALA A 92 -13.54 0.87 -19.22
CA ALA A 92 -13.89 -0.46 -18.70
C ALA A 92 -13.34 -0.71 -17.28
N GLN A 93 -12.14 -0.20 -16.98
CA GLN A 93 -11.54 -0.28 -15.66
C GLN A 93 -12.38 0.54 -14.67
N VAL A 94 -12.79 1.76 -15.05
CA VAL A 94 -13.65 2.61 -14.21
C VAL A 94 -14.99 1.93 -13.96
N GLN A 95 -15.63 1.36 -14.99
CA GLN A 95 -16.90 0.64 -14.85
C GLN A 95 -16.83 -0.55 -13.89
N LYS A 96 -15.68 -1.22 -13.79
CA LYS A 96 -15.47 -2.30 -12.81
C LYS A 96 -15.68 -1.81 -11.38
N TYR A 97 -15.26 -0.58 -11.08
CA TYR A 97 -15.42 0.06 -9.76
C TYR A 97 -16.80 0.69 -9.55
N LEU A 98 -17.65 0.73 -10.57
CA LEU A 98 -19.03 1.22 -10.48
C LEU A 98 -20.06 0.09 -10.53
N ARG A 99 -19.61 -1.17 -10.44
CA ARG A 99 -20.49 -2.35 -10.36
C ARG A 99 -21.36 -2.29 -9.11
N GLY A 100 -22.61 -2.69 -9.27
CA GLY A 100 -23.59 -2.69 -8.18
C GLY A 100 -24.00 -1.29 -7.73
N MET A 101 -23.79 -0.27 -8.57
CA MET A 101 -24.36 1.06 -8.36
C MET A 101 -25.83 1.07 -8.75
N ASP A 102 -26.67 1.56 -7.85
CA ASP A 102 -28.06 1.88 -8.12
C ASP A 102 -28.15 3.25 -8.80
N TYR A 103 -28.90 3.31 -9.90
CA TYR A 103 -29.12 4.54 -10.67
C TYR A 103 -30.57 5.01 -10.47
N PRO A 104 -30.83 6.33 -10.47
CA PRO A 104 -29.93 7.44 -10.82
C PRO A 104 -28.89 7.76 -9.73
N ALA A 105 -27.67 8.16 -10.15
CA ALA A 105 -26.58 8.52 -9.26
C ALA A 105 -25.92 9.83 -9.70
N GLY A 106 -25.64 10.74 -8.75
CA GLY A 106 -24.89 11.97 -9.03
C GLY A 106 -23.39 11.72 -9.10
N LYS A 107 -22.62 12.70 -9.61
CA LYS A 107 -21.15 12.65 -9.64
C LYS A 107 -20.53 12.29 -8.28
N LYS A 108 -21.07 12.82 -7.18
CA LYS A 108 -20.61 12.52 -5.82
C LYS A 108 -20.83 11.06 -5.45
N GLU A 109 -22.02 10.50 -5.70
CA GLU A 109 -22.28 9.06 -5.52
C GLU A 109 -21.34 8.22 -6.39
N VAL A 110 -21.06 8.65 -7.63
CA VAL A 110 -20.16 7.92 -8.51
C VAL A 110 -18.73 7.86 -7.97
N VAL A 111 -18.21 8.99 -7.50
CA VAL A 111 -16.89 9.04 -6.86
C VAL A 111 -16.87 8.22 -5.57
N ASN A 112 -17.91 8.35 -4.73
CA ASN A 112 -17.99 7.64 -3.46
C ASN A 112 -18.10 6.12 -3.65
N GLN A 113 -18.90 5.67 -4.62
CA GLN A 113 -19.03 4.25 -4.96
C GLN A 113 -17.72 3.68 -5.51
N ALA A 114 -17.03 4.43 -6.37
CA ALA A 114 -15.71 4.05 -6.85
C ALA A 114 -14.71 3.94 -5.70
N GLU A 115 -14.69 4.92 -4.79
CA GLU A 115 -13.83 4.96 -3.61
C GLU A 115 -14.11 3.77 -2.67
N LYS A 116 -15.39 3.48 -2.42
CA LYS A 116 -15.86 2.31 -1.66
C LYS A 116 -15.43 0.99 -2.31
N ASN A 117 -15.43 0.93 -3.64
CA ASN A 117 -14.93 -0.20 -4.41
C ASN A 117 -13.41 -0.20 -4.60
N ASN A 118 -12.68 0.60 -3.81
CA ASN A 118 -11.22 0.66 -3.82
C ASN A 118 -10.65 1.10 -5.17
N ALA A 119 -11.31 2.05 -5.84
CA ALA A 119 -10.79 2.63 -7.07
C ALA A 119 -9.46 3.35 -6.84
N PRO A 120 -8.49 3.21 -7.75
CA PRO A 120 -7.21 3.91 -7.66
C PRO A 120 -7.41 5.42 -7.80
N GLY A 121 -6.46 6.19 -7.26
CA GLY A 121 -6.49 7.65 -7.30
C GLY A 121 -6.66 8.21 -8.72
N ASP A 122 -6.05 7.59 -9.72
CA ASP A 122 -6.21 7.96 -11.13
C ASP A 122 -7.66 7.83 -11.62
N VAL A 123 -8.39 6.77 -11.20
CA VAL A 123 -9.81 6.60 -11.53
C VAL A 123 -10.66 7.66 -10.84
N LEU A 124 -10.38 7.93 -9.56
CA LEU A 124 -11.10 8.95 -8.78
C LEU A 124 -10.85 10.35 -9.34
N ASP A 125 -9.64 10.65 -9.82
CA ASP A 125 -9.30 11.93 -10.46
C ASP A 125 -10.11 12.15 -11.73
N ILE A 126 -10.22 11.13 -12.59
CA ILE A 126 -11.04 11.21 -13.82
C ILE A 126 -12.52 11.38 -13.47
N LEU A 127 -13.04 10.62 -12.50
CA LEU A 127 -14.42 10.76 -12.00
C LEU A 127 -14.68 12.14 -11.37
N ARG A 128 -13.67 12.77 -10.78
CA ARG A 128 -13.76 14.15 -10.27
C ARG A 128 -13.73 15.19 -11.39
N ARG A 129 -13.22 14.85 -12.58
CA ARG A 129 -13.21 15.72 -13.76
C ARG A 129 -14.45 15.63 -14.63
N ILE A 130 -15.25 14.55 -14.57
CA ILE A 130 -16.51 14.47 -15.32
C ILE A 130 -17.50 15.57 -14.92
N LYS A 131 -18.39 15.90 -15.86
CA LYS A 131 -19.46 16.88 -15.65
C LYS A 131 -20.34 16.45 -14.48
N ASP A 132 -20.66 17.41 -13.62
CA ASP A 132 -21.62 17.22 -12.54
C ASP A 132 -23.02 17.14 -13.17
N ARG A 133 -23.52 15.91 -13.29
CA ARG A 133 -24.86 15.59 -13.79
C ARG A 133 -25.33 14.30 -13.14
N GLU A 134 -26.63 14.06 -13.25
CA GLU A 134 -27.22 12.80 -12.84
C GLU A 134 -26.98 11.75 -13.93
N PHE A 135 -26.39 10.62 -13.53
CA PHE A 135 -26.16 9.48 -14.40
C PHE A 135 -27.29 8.48 -14.17
N HIS A 136 -27.87 7.93 -15.24
CA HIS A 136 -28.94 6.93 -15.14
C HIS A 136 -28.46 5.50 -15.42
N SER A 137 -27.21 5.34 -15.84
CA SER A 137 -26.62 4.02 -16.09
C SER A 137 -25.10 4.09 -16.21
N ALA A 138 -24.43 2.93 -16.17
CA ALA A 138 -22.98 2.83 -16.38
C ALA A 138 -22.54 3.30 -17.78
N ALA A 139 -23.44 3.23 -18.76
CA ALA A 139 -23.22 3.78 -20.10
C ALA A 139 -23.17 5.32 -20.10
N ASP A 140 -23.95 5.99 -19.26
CA ASP A 140 -23.96 7.45 -19.16
C ASP A 140 -22.65 7.95 -18.53
N VAL A 141 -22.19 7.26 -17.47
CA VAL A 141 -20.87 7.53 -16.87
C VAL A 141 -19.74 7.29 -17.88
N SER A 142 -19.82 6.20 -18.66
CA SER A 142 -18.86 5.90 -19.74
C SER A 142 -18.75 7.02 -20.76
N LYS A 143 -19.88 7.62 -21.14
CA LYS A 143 -19.93 8.72 -22.10
C LYS A 143 -19.28 9.97 -21.52
N ALA A 144 -19.58 10.30 -20.26
CA ALA A 144 -18.97 11.44 -19.58
C ALA A 144 -17.47 11.26 -19.33
N LEU A 145 -17.00 10.04 -19.07
CA LEU A 145 -15.59 9.70 -18.99
C LEU A 145 -14.87 9.93 -20.34
N GLY A 146 -15.51 9.56 -21.45
CA GLY A 146 -14.98 9.80 -22.80
C GLY A 146 -14.95 11.28 -23.22
N GLU A 147 -15.74 12.15 -22.57
CA GLU A 147 -15.66 13.61 -22.78
C GLU A 147 -14.47 14.26 -22.05
N VAL A 148 -13.87 13.57 -21.07
CA VAL A 148 -12.81 14.11 -20.19
C VAL A 148 -11.41 13.61 -20.58
N MET A 149 -11.34 12.48 -21.27
CA MET A 149 -10.10 11.84 -21.73
C MET A 149 -9.65 12.33 -23.10
#